data_AF-A0A0F9WAD0-F1
#
_entry.id   AF-A0A0F9WAD0-F1
#
_cell.length_a   1.000
_cell.length_b   1.000
_cell.length_c   1.000
_cell.angle_alpha   90.00
_cell.angle_beta   90.00
_cell.angle_gamma   90.00
#
_symmetry.space_group_name_H-M   'P 1'
#
loop_
_entity.id
_entity.type
_entity.pdbx_description
1 polymer ?
#
loop_
_entity_poly.entity_id
_entity_poly.type
_entity_poly.pdbx_seq_one_letter_code
_entity_poly.pdbx_strand_id
1 'polypeptide(L)'
;MKIIMSVHHYVLNTKNIFNIQLTISKPYQLMITPVKNISTVEIDSLDSLSKYNKLILDYFIYMGYGDLCYDFSKDLNLEFKKHPLFMRRAKIRTLIEDGEIEKAIEELNNLDINIYRIKEVFVNFTIHKVYELKHIKEEVDLIIYLRETLGELALDYEEKVAEILEYIIFNSKNIEIQDKRIELADCINFFILERFNLLDNELEKVIKGILSEENILSQKNKFVEFKERILEQ
;
A
#
# COMPACT_ATOMS: atom_id res chain seq x y z
N MET A 1 -16.91 1.56 -2.12
CA MET A 1 -15.52 1.10 -1.92
C MET A 1 -14.51 1.89 -2.78
N LYS A 2 -14.68 3.22 -2.95
CA LYS A 2 -13.80 4.08 -3.78
C LYS A 2 -12.84 4.98 -2.97
N ILE A 3 -13.05 5.08 -1.66
CA ILE A 3 -12.29 5.99 -0.78
C ILE A 3 -10.96 5.36 -0.32
N ILE A 4 -10.90 4.03 -0.20
CA ILE A 4 -9.69 3.32 0.28
C ILE A 4 -8.59 3.26 -0.81
N MET A 5 -8.95 3.04 -2.07
CA MET A 5 -7.98 3.12 -3.19
C MET A 5 -7.44 4.54 -3.40
N SER A 6 -8.23 5.57 -3.05
CA SER A 6 -7.80 6.96 -3.20
C SER A 6 -6.73 7.33 -2.17
N VAL A 7 -6.73 6.75 -0.96
CA VAL A 7 -5.71 6.99 0.07
C VAL A 7 -4.40 6.27 -0.25
N HIS A 8 -4.44 5.07 -0.82
CA HIS A 8 -3.24 4.35 -1.24
C HIS A 8 -2.52 5.06 -2.39
N HIS A 9 -3.30 5.58 -3.35
CA HIS A 9 -2.77 6.45 -4.39
C HIS A 9 -2.35 7.82 -3.84
N TYR A 10 -3.05 8.40 -2.86
CA TYR A 10 -2.60 9.66 -2.25
C TYR A 10 -1.31 9.48 -1.45
N VAL A 11 -1.08 8.37 -0.75
CA VAL A 11 0.15 8.20 0.04
C VAL A 11 1.34 7.81 -0.84
N LEU A 12 1.11 7.10 -1.95
CA LEU A 12 2.15 6.81 -2.95
C LEU A 12 2.40 7.97 -3.93
N ASN A 13 1.42 8.88 -4.11
CA ASN A 13 1.47 10.02 -5.04
C ASN A 13 1.55 11.40 -4.33
N THR A 14 1.54 11.46 -3.00
CA THR A 14 1.97 12.63 -2.18
C THR A 14 3.49 12.76 -2.08
N LYS A 15 4.20 12.22 -3.07
CA LYS A 15 5.58 12.60 -3.39
C LYS A 15 5.77 14.08 -3.77
N ASN A 16 4.76 14.95 -3.58
CA ASN A 16 4.77 16.32 -4.12
C ASN A 16 4.23 17.44 -3.20
N ILE A 17 4.24 17.28 -1.87
CA ILE A 17 4.05 18.44 -0.96
C ILE A 17 5.37 18.99 -0.40
N PHE A 18 6.48 18.28 -0.54
CA PHE A 18 7.82 18.84 -0.32
C PHE A 18 8.79 18.30 -1.37
N ASN A 19 9.52 19.21 -2.03
CA ASN A 19 10.46 18.94 -3.13
C ASN A 19 11.46 17.81 -2.80
N ILE A 20 11.15 16.58 -3.20
CA ILE A 20 12.12 15.53 -3.46
C ILE A 20 11.62 14.75 -4.70
N GLN A 21 12.23 14.99 -5.86
CA GLN A 21 12.04 14.13 -7.02
C GLN A 21 12.72 12.77 -6.73
N LEU A 22 11.95 11.81 -6.21
CA LEU A 22 12.35 10.40 -6.14
C LEU A 22 11.97 9.69 -7.43
N THR A 23 12.83 9.80 -8.43
CA THR A 23 12.82 8.90 -9.59
C THR A 23 13.48 7.59 -9.16
N ILE A 24 12.68 6.54 -8.97
CA ILE A 24 13.20 5.22 -8.63
C ILE A 24 13.61 4.55 -9.95
N SER A 25 14.90 4.60 -10.24
CA SER A 25 15.56 3.77 -11.25
C SER A 25 16.65 2.97 -10.53
N LYS A 26 16.59 1.64 -10.59
CA LYS A 26 17.68 0.78 -10.09
C LYS A 26 18.96 0.99 -10.94
N PRO A 27 20.19 0.81 -10.41
CA PRO A 27 20.63 0.78 -9.02
C PRO A 27 21.42 2.04 -8.63
N TYR A 28 21.19 2.55 -7.42
CA TYR A 28 22.05 3.46 -6.64
C TYR A 28 22.95 4.46 -7.39
N GLN A 29 22.42 5.65 -7.70
CA GLN A 29 23.20 6.89 -7.70
C GLN A 29 22.24 8.09 -7.59
N LEU A 30 22.14 8.67 -6.38
CA LEU A 30 21.43 9.94 -6.13
C LEU A 30 22.23 11.08 -6.77
N MET A 31 21.79 11.58 -7.93
CA MET A 31 22.26 12.88 -8.44
C MET A 31 21.30 13.98 -8.00
N ILE A 32 21.79 14.86 -7.12
CA ILE A 32 21.05 16.03 -6.62
C ILE A 32 21.39 17.21 -7.52
N THR A 33 20.45 17.67 -8.35
CA THR A 33 20.53 18.99 -9.00
C THR A 33 19.76 20.03 -8.19
N PRO A 34 20.36 21.17 -7.83
CA PRO A 34 19.70 22.17 -7.00
C PRO A 34 18.74 23.02 -7.84
N VAL A 35 17.44 22.96 -7.54
CA VAL A 35 16.46 23.93 -8.06
C VAL A 35 16.50 25.17 -7.17
N LYS A 36 16.85 26.31 -7.77
CA LYS A 36 16.83 27.63 -7.12
C LYS A 36 15.39 28.09 -6.89
N ASN A 37 15.17 28.61 -5.68
CA ASN A 37 14.02 29.40 -5.22
C ASN A 37 12.73 28.65 -4.89
N ILE A 38 12.65 28.15 -3.65
CA ILE A 38 11.40 28.14 -2.88
C ILE A 38 11.71 28.76 -1.51
N SER A 39 10.91 29.74 -1.12
CA SER A 39 10.93 30.39 0.19
C SER A 39 10.88 29.35 1.30
N THR A 40 11.87 29.40 2.19
CA THR A 40 11.99 28.53 3.37
C THR A 40 10.76 28.70 4.25
N VAL A 41 9.89 27.69 4.29
CA VAL A 41 8.93 27.53 5.39
C VAL A 41 9.77 27.23 6.62
N GLU A 42 9.85 28.18 7.55
CA GLU A 42 10.50 27.99 8.84
C GLU A 42 9.72 26.90 9.60
N ILE A 43 10.32 25.72 9.73
CA ILE A 43 9.80 24.67 10.61
C ILE A 43 10.00 25.19 12.03
N ASP A 44 8.90 25.63 12.65
CA ASP A 44 8.87 26.47 13.85
C ASP A 44 9.48 25.88 15.14
N SER A 45 10.08 24.69 15.12
CA SER A 45 10.96 24.18 16.19
C SER A 45 11.51 22.79 15.87
N LEU A 46 12.64 22.42 16.49
CA LEU A 46 13.17 21.05 16.48
C LEU A 46 12.15 20.02 17.01
N ASP A 47 11.21 20.46 17.86
CA ASP A 47 10.18 19.64 18.49
C ASP A 47 9.05 19.24 17.52
N SER A 48 8.70 20.09 16.54
CA SER A 48 7.72 19.74 15.51
C SER A 48 8.26 18.70 14.54
N LEU A 49 9.52 18.83 14.11
CA LEU A 49 10.19 17.84 13.26
C LEU A 49 10.26 16.45 13.91
N SER A 50 10.56 16.40 15.20
CA SER A 50 10.55 15.15 15.99
C SER A 50 9.17 14.47 16.01
N LYS A 51 8.10 15.27 16.12
CA LYS A 51 6.72 14.76 16.08
C LYS A 51 6.35 14.23 14.69
N TYR A 52 6.75 14.91 13.61
CA TYR A 52 6.50 14.42 12.25
C TYR A 52 7.22 13.11 11.96
N ASN A 53 8.50 13.00 12.35
CA ASN A 53 9.26 11.78 12.14
C ASN A 53 8.65 10.59 12.89
N LYS A 54 8.08 10.81 14.09
CA LYS A 54 7.33 9.77 14.81
C LYS A 54 6.07 9.35 14.07
N LEU A 55 5.29 10.28 13.52
CA LEU A 55 4.10 9.94 12.72
C LEU A 55 4.43 9.12 11.47
N ILE A 56 5.54 9.44 10.80
CA ILE A 56 6.01 8.68 9.63
C ILE A 56 6.44 7.27 10.05
N LEU A 57 7.19 7.15 11.15
CA LEU A 57 7.60 5.85 11.67
C LEU A 57 6.38 5.01 12.09
N ASP A 58 5.40 5.60 12.76
CA ASP A 58 4.14 4.94 13.13
C ASP A 58 3.38 4.46 11.89
N TYR A 59 3.40 5.25 10.81
CA TYR A 59 2.82 4.83 9.53
C TYR A 59 3.57 3.64 8.91
N PHE A 60 4.91 3.63 8.92
CA PHE A 60 5.67 2.46 8.43
C PHE A 60 5.40 1.21 9.28
N ILE A 61 5.22 1.38 10.59
CA ILE A 61 4.84 0.30 11.50
C ILE A 61 3.44 -0.22 11.16
N TYR A 62 2.49 0.69 10.97
CA TYR A 62 1.12 0.37 10.58
C TYR A 62 1.09 -0.38 9.24
N MET A 63 1.83 0.11 8.25
CA MET A 63 1.93 -0.53 6.95
C MET A 63 2.68 -1.85 7.02
N GLY A 64 3.57 -2.09 7.99
CA GLY A 64 4.34 -3.32 8.11
C GLY A 64 5.64 -3.30 7.31
N TYR A 65 6.21 -2.12 7.04
CA TYR A 65 7.48 -1.97 6.31
C TYR A 65 8.67 -2.17 7.25
N GLY A 66 9.05 -3.44 7.47
CA GLY A 66 10.12 -3.83 8.40
C GLY A 66 11.45 -3.11 8.17
N ASP A 67 11.98 -3.20 6.95
CA ASP A 67 13.29 -2.66 6.59
C ASP A 67 13.30 -1.13 6.64
N LEU A 68 12.24 -0.49 6.12
CA LEU A 68 12.09 0.97 6.18
C LEU A 68 12.01 1.46 7.63
N CYS A 69 11.29 0.77 8.53
CA CYS A 69 11.27 1.13 9.95
C CYS A 69 12.68 1.07 10.56
N TYR A 70 13.45 0.03 10.25
CA TYR A 70 14.78 -0.15 10.78
C TYR A 70 15.74 0.94 10.31
N ASP A 71 15.81 1.18 9.00
CA ASP A 71 16.69 2.19 8.42
C ASP A 71 16.28 3.60 8.87
N PHE A 72 14.99 3.93 8.81
CA PHE A 72 14.47 5.25 9.20
C PHE A 72 14.68 5.54 10.68
N SER A 73 14.44 4.57 11.57
CA SER A 73 14.67 4.75 13.01
C SER A 73 16.15 4.90 13.35
N LYS A 74 17.03 4.17 12.66
CA LYS A 74 18.47 4.26 12.83
C LYS A 74 19.01 5.61 12.37
N ASP A 75 18.61 6.07 11.18
CA ASP A 75 19.09 7.32 10.58
C ASP A 75 18.68 8.55 11.40
N LEU A 76 17.51 8.50 12.04
CA LEU A 76 16.96 9.59 12.84
C LEU A 76 17.13 9.41 14.36
N ASN A 77 17.82 8.34 14.79
CA ASN A 77 18.01 7.97 16.20
C ASN A 77 16.69 7.94 17.00
N LEU A 78 15.65 7.37 16.40
CA LEU A 78 14.33 7.20 17.02
C LEU A 78 14.25 5.85 17.75
N GLU A 79 13.56 5.85 18.89
CA GLU A 79 13.26 4.60 19.58
C GLU A 79 12.25 3.77 18.78
N PHE A 80 12.65 2.56 18.38
CA PHE A 80 11.80 1.63 17.66
C PHE A 80 11.64 0.32 18.42
N LYS A 81 10.47 0.13 19.03
CA LYS A 81 10.16 -1.10 19.77
C LYS A 81 9.55 -2.15 18.85
N LYS A 82 10.30 -3.23 18.64
CA LYS A 82 9.87 -4.38 17.83
C LYS A 82 8.76 -5.18 18.54
N HIS A 83 7.51 -4.82 18.27
CA HIS A 83 6.37 -5.59 18.74
C HIS A 83 6.30 -6.96 18.00
N PRO A 84 6.10 -8.10 18.69
CA PRO A 84 6.13 -9.42 18.05
C PRO A 84 5.18 -9.54 16.85
N LEU A 85 3.96 -9.02 16.97
CA LEU A 85 2.98 -9.04 15.88
C LEU A 85 3.39 -8.16 14.69
N PHE A 86 4.05 -7.02 14.94
CA PHE A 86 4.60 -6.20 13.86
C PHE A 86 5.67 -6.98 13.10
N MET A 87 6.60 -7.64 13.81
CA MET A 87 7.67 -8.42 13.18
C MET A 87 7.11 -9.55 12.29
N ARG A 88 6.02 -10.19 12.72
CA ARG A 88 5.33 -11.22 11.92
C ARG A 88 4.68 -10.62 10.66
N ARG A 89 3.97 -9.49 10.77
CA ARG A 89 3.39 -8.78 9.62
C ARG A 89 4.45 -8.33 8.62
N ALA A 90 5.56 -7.76 9.11
CA ALA A 90 6.67 -7.36 8.27
C ALA A 90 7.27 -8.54 7.51
N LYS A 91 7.49 -9.67 8.19
CA LYS A 91 7.96 -10.90 7.54
C LYS A 91 6.99 -11.42 6.47
N ILE A 92 5.68 -11.44 6.75
CA ILE A 92 4.66 -11.85 5.77
C ILE A 92 4.72 -10.96 4.53
N ARG A 93 4.80 -9.63 4.72
CA ARG A 93 4.95 -8.69 3.60
C ARG A 93 6.19 -8.98 2.77
N THR A 94 7.36 -9.11 3.39
CA THR A 94 8.60 -9.39 2.68
C THR A 94 8.48 -10.68 1.86
N LEU A 95 7.92 -11.75 2.44
CA LEU A 95 7.70 -13.00 1.70
C LEU A 95 6.77 -12.80 0.49
N ILE A 96 5.72 -11.99 0.60
CA ILE A 96 4.83 -11.69 -0.53
C ILE A 96 5.56 -10.86 -1.60
N GLU A 97 6.26 -9.80 -1.19
CA GLU A 97 6.99 -8.90 -2.09
C GLU A 97 8.14 -9.60 -2.83
N ASP A 98 8.76 -10.61 -2.20
CA ASP A 98 9.78 -11.47 -2.80
C ASP A 98 9.19 -12.57 -3.71
N GLY A 99 7.88 -12.78 -3.70
CA GLY A 99 7.19 -13.82 -4.47
C GLY A 99 7.19 -15.21 -3.82
N GLU A 100 7.58 -15.30 -2.55
CA GLU A 100 7.61 -16.51 -1.74
C GLU A 100 6.21 -16.78 -1.13
N ILE A 101 5.19 -16.86 -2.00
CA ILE A 101 3.77 -16.87 -1.64
C ILE A 101 3.40 -18.04 -0.73
N GLU A 102 3.90 -19.24 -1.00
CA GLU A 102 3.61 -20.43 -0.19
C GLU A 102 4.15 -20.29 1.24
N LYS A 103 5.35 -19.71 1.39
CA LYS A 103 5.92 -19.41 2.71
C LYS A 103 5.16 -18.29 3.41
N ALA A 104 4.66 -17.29 2.66
CA ALA A 104 3.81 -16.24 3.21
C ALA A 104 2.50 -16.81 3.76
N ILE A 105 1.85 -17.73 3.04
CA ILE A 105 0.64 -18.44 3.49
C ILE A 105 0.92 -19.29 4.73
N GLU A 106 2.06 -19.99 4.78
CA GLU A 106 2.47 -20.75 5.96
C GLU A 106 2.66 -19.84 7.19
N GLU A 107 3.41 -18.75 7.04
CA GLU A 107 3.64 -17.77 8.10
C GLU A 107 2.32 -17.12 8.58
N LEU A 108 1.41 -16.87 7.65
CA LEU A 108 0.08 -16.33 7.89
C LEU A 108 -0.81 -17.33 8.67
N ASN A 109 -0.80 -18.61 8.32
CA ASN A 109 -1.51 -19.65 9.07
C ASN A 109 -0.89 -19.92 10.45
N ASN A 110 0.43 -19.75 10.58
CA ASN A 110 1.11 -19.79 11.86
C ASN A 110 0.76 -18.58 12.75
N LEU A 111 0.21 -17.51 12.18
CA LEU A 111 -0.28 -16.36 12.93
C LEU A 111 -1.73 -16.58 13.40
N ASP A 112 -2.62 -17.02 12.50
CA ASP A 112 -3.99 -17.47 12.79
C ASP A 112 -4.37 -18.56 11.77
N ILE A 113 -4.62 -19.78 12.25
CA ILE A 113 -4.89 -20.96 11.40
C ILE A 113 -6.10 -20.81 10.48
N ASN A 114 -6.99 -19.85 10.77
CA ASN A 114 -8.20 -19.62 9.99
C ASN A 114 -8.12 -18.44 9.03
N ILE A 115 -7.06 -17.62 9.08
CA ILE A 115 -7.02 -16.38 8.31
C ILE A 115 -6.97 -16.65 6.79
N TYR A 116 -6.23 -17.68 6.36
CA TYR A 116 -6.22 -18.09 4.94
C TYR A 116 -7.56 -18.69 4.50
N ARG A 117 -8.36 -19.21 5.44
CA ARG A 117 -9.70 -19.76 5.16
C ARG A 117 -10.77 -18.68 5.01
N ILE A 118 -10.44 -17.42 5.31
CA ILE A 118 -11.33 -16.29 5.03
C ILE A 118 -11.44 -16.18 3.51
N LYS A 119 -12.68 -16.23 3.00
CA LYS A 119 -12.99 -16.22 1.55
C LYS A 119 -12.20 -15.14 0.81
N GLU A 120 -12.18 -13.93 1.36
CA GLU A 120 -11.52 -12.80 0.72
C GLU A 120 -9.98 -12.96 0.65
N VAL A 121 -9.36 -13.45 1.72
CA VAL A 121 -7.91 -13.73 1.73
C VAL A 121 -7.58 -14.80 0.69
N PHE A 122 -8.34 -15.89 0.68
CA PHE A 122 -8.18 -16.98 -0.28
C PHE A 122 -8.31 -16.49 -1.73
N VAL A 123 -9.32 -15.67 -2.03
CA VAL A 123 -9.54 -15.11 -3.37
C VAL A 123 -8.38 -14.22 -3.79
N ASN A 124 -7.90 -13.32 -2.92
CA ASN A 124 -6.78 -12.45 -3.24
C ASN A 124 -5.50 -13.25 -3.55
N PHE A 125 -5.18 -14.29 -2.77
CA PHE A 125 -4.04 -15.16 -3.06
C PHE A 125 -4.23 -15.96 -4.37
N THR A 126 -5.44 -16.45 -4.63
CA THR A 126 -5.75 -17.20 -5.86
C THR A 126 -5.58 -16.32 -7.10
N ILE A 127 -6.14 -15.10 -7.09
CA ILE A 127 -5.98 -14.14 -8.19
C ILE A 127 -4.52 -13.75 -8.34
N HIS A 128 -3.81 -13.52 -7.24
CA HIS A 128 -2.37 -13.20 -7.30
C HIS A 128 -1.55 -14.32 -7.94
N LYS A 129 -1.86 -15.58 -7.63
CA LYS A 129 -1.21 -16.73 -8.27
C LYS A 129 -1.39 -16.73 -9.79
N VAL A 130 -2.52 -16.23 -10.29
CA VAL A 130 -2.76 -16.10 -11.73
C VAL A 130 -1.88 -15.02 -12.34
N TYR A 131 -1.68 -13.88 -11.68
CA TYR A 131 -0.72 -12.87 -12.13
C TYR A 131 0.69 -13.47 -12.27
N GLU A 132 1.15 -14.24 -11.27
CA GLU A 132 2.45 -14.92 -11.31
C GLU A 132 2.58 -15.93 -12.45
N LEU A 133 1.49 -16.66 -12.76
CA LEU A 133 1.50 -17.73 -13.75
C LEU A 133 1.25 -17.22 -15.19
N LYS A 134 0.82 -15.97 -15.38
CA LYS A 134 0.42 -15.46 -16.71
C LYS A 134 1.50 -15.58 -17.78
N HIS A 135 2.77 -15.44 -17.40
CA HIS A 135 3.89 -15.51 -18.34
C HIS A 135 4.36 -16.94 -18.62
N ILE A 136 3.85 -17.93 -17.89
CA ILE A 136 4.33 -19.32 -17.91
C ILE A 136 3.28 -20.26 -18.49
N LYS A 137 1.99 -19.97 -18.24
CA LYS A 137 0.87 -20.82 -18.65
C LYS A 137 0.05 -20.20 -19.77
N GLU A 138 -0.55 -21.07 -20.56
CA GLU A 138 -1.54 -20.69 -21.56
C GLU A 138 -2.79 -20.09 -20.91
N GLU A 139 -3.46 -19.19 -21.62
CA GLU A 139 -4.63 -18.46 -21.11
C GLU A 139 -5.76 -19.40 -20.69
N VAL A 140 -5.99 -20.46 -21.47
CA VAL A 140 -7.01 -21.47 -21.19
C VAL A 140 -6.74 -22.19 -19.87
N ASP A 141 -5.47 -22.51 -19.58
CA ASP A 141 -5.10 -23.19 -18.33
C ASP A 141 -5.33 -22.30 -17.10
N LEU A 142 -5.11 -20.99 -17.24
CA LEU A 142 -5.35 -20.01 -16.17
C LEU A 142 -6.84 -19.83 -15.91
N ILE A 143 -7.66 -19.80 -16.97
CA ILE A 143 -9.12 -19.71 -16.85
C ILE A 143 -9.68 -20.98 -16.20
N ILE A 144 -9.19 -22.16 -16.60
CA ILE A 144 -9.56 -23.44 -15.97
C ILE A 144 -9.16 -23.42 -14.48
N TYR A 145 -7.94 -23.00 -14.16
CA TYR A 145 -7.47 -22.89 -12.79
C TYR A 145 -8.35 -21.96 -11.94
N LEU A 146 -8.70 -20.77 -12.45
CA LEU A 146 -9.60 -19.85 -11.76
C LEU A 146 -10.97 -20.48 -11.50
N ARG A 147 -11.56 -21.10 -12.53
CA ARG A 147 -12.86 -21.77 -12.43
C ARG A 147 -12.84 -22.88 -11.38
N GLU A 148 -11.81 -23.73 -11.40
CA GLU A 148 -11.69 -24.88 -10.49
C GLU A 148 -11.37 -24.46 -9.05
N THR A 149 -10.61 -23.38 -8.88
CA THR A 149 -10.17 -22.92 -7.55
C THR A 149 -11.21 -22.04 -6.86
N LEU A 150 -11.84 -21.12 -7.60
CA LEU A 150 -12.84 -20.21 -7.04
C LEU A 150 -14.25 -20.81 -7.08
N GLY A 151 -14.60 -21.57 -8.12
CA GLY A 151 -15.93 -22.15 -8.28
C GLY A 151 -17.04 -21.10 -8.11
N GLU A 152 -18.02 -21.38 -7.25
CA GLU A 152 -19.13 -20.47 -6.96
C GLU A 152 -18.69 -19.17 -6.25
N LEU A 153 -17.53 -19.17 -5.57
CA LEU A 153 -17.02 -17.95 -4.92
C LEU A 153 -16.69 -16.85 -5.94
N ALA A 154 -16.49 -17.19 -7.21
CA ALA A 154 -16.25 -16.20 -8.25
C ALA A 154 -17.41 -15.19 -8.37
N LEU A 155 -18.65 -15.59 -8.05
CA LEU A 155 -19.82 -14.71 -8.10
C LEU A 155 -19.79 -13.65 -6.99
N ASP A 156 -19.30 -14.00 -5.80
CA ASP A 156 -19.14 -13.07 -4.67
C ASP A 156 -18.07 -11.99 -4.97
N TYR A 157 -17.19 -12.23 -5.95
CA TYR A 157 -16.04 -11.38 -6.31
C TYR A 157 -15.99 -11.06 -7.81
N GLU A 158 -17.16 -10.92 -8.46
CA GLU A 158 -17.30 -10.77 -9.92
C GLU A 158 -16.39 -9.67 -10.48
N GLU A 159 -16.32 -8.49 -9.85
CA GLU A 159 -15.48 -7.38 -10.34
C GLU A 159 -13.98 -7.75 -10.39
N LYS A 160 -13.46 -8.39 -9.32
CA LYS A 160 -12.05 -8.80 -9.27
C LYS A 160 -11.76 -9.92 -10.28
N VAL A 161 -12.71 -10.85 -10.44
CA VAL A 161 -12.60 -11.95 -11.41
C VAL A 161 -12.66 -11.43 -12.85
N ALA A 162 -13.53 -10.47 -13.13
CA ALA A 162 -13.63 -9.83 -14.44
C ALA A 162 -12.33 -9.10 -14.79
N GLU A 163 -11.73 -8.37 -13.84
CA GLU A 163 -10.47 -7.67 -14.07
C GLU A 163 -9.33 -8.64 -14.42
N ILE A 164 -9.17 -9.75 -13.67
CA ILE A 164 -8.12 -10.72 -13.97
C ILE A 164 -8.38 -11.45 -15.30
N LEU A 165 -9.64 -11.75 -15.64
CA LEU A 165 -9.97 -12.35 -16.94
C LEU A 165 -9.67 -11.40 -18.11
N GLU A 166 -9.98 -10.12 -17.96
CA GLU A 166 -9.63 -9.09 -18.94
C GLU A 166 -8.11 -9.03 -19.15
N TYR A 167 -7.34 -9.04 -18.06
CA TYR A 167 -5.89 -9.12 -18.13
C TYR A 167 -5.40 -10.41 -18.80
N ILE A 168 -6.00 -11.56 -18.49
CA ILE A 168 -5.61 -12.83 -19.11
C ILE A 168 -5.81 -12.80 -20.63
N ILE A 169 -6.98 -12.36 -21.09
CA ILE A 169 -7.41 -12.48 -22.49
C ILE A 169 -6.80 -11.39 -23.37
N PHE A 170 -6.80 -10.15 -22.89
CA PHE A 170 -6.45 -9.00 -23.70
C PHE A 170 -5.05 -8.47 -23.43
N ASN A 171 -4.40 -8.94 -22.35
CA ASN A 171 -3.19 -8.32 -21.82
C ASN A 171 -3.38 -6.80 -21.67
N SER A 172 -4.60 -6.38 -21.27
CA SER A 172 -5.09 -5.00 -21.41
C SER A 172 -4.33 -3.98 -20.56
N LYS A 173 -3.51 -4.46 -19.63
CA LYS A 173 -2.70 -3.64 -18.72
C LYS A 173 -1.27 -4.14 -18.78
N ASN A 174 -0.32 -3.21 -18.93
CA ASN A 174 1.10 -3.49 -18.71
C ASN A 174 1.33 -3.63 -17.20
N ILE A 175 0.94 -4.77 -16.65
CA ILE A 175 1.00 -5.06 -15.21
C ILE A 175 2.42 -5.49 -14.86
N GLU A 176 3.07 -4.74 -13.98
CA GLU A 176 4.28 -5.21 -13.32
C GLU A 176 3.89 -6.12 -12.16
N ILE A 177 4.41 -7.36 -12.15
CA ILE A 177 4.11 -8.34 -11.10
C ILE A 177 4.46 -7.81 -9.70
N GLN A 178 5.49 -6.96 -9.60
CA GLN A 178 5.91 -6.35 -8.35
C GLN A 178 4.81 -5.47 -7.75
N ASP A 179 4.09 -4.71 -8.57
CA ASP A 179 2.97 -3.88 -8.10
C ASP A 179 1.85 -4.76 -7.53
N LYS A 180 1.58 -5.90 -8.18
CA LYS A 180 0.58 -6.87 -7.69
C LYS A 180 1.00 -7.56 -6.40
N ARG A 181 2.30 -7.75 -6.16
CA ARG A 181 2.81 -8.26 -4.89
C ARG A 181 2.64 -7.23 -3.78
N ILE A 182 2.92 -5.95 -4.05
CA ILE A 182 2.71 -4.85 -3.10
C ILE A 182 1.22 -4.74 -2.75
N GLU A 183 0.33 -4.72 -3.75
CA GLU A 183 -1.13 -4.70 -3.55
C GLU A 183 -1.61 -5.87 -2.68
N LEU A 184 -1.11 -7.09 -2.94
CA LEU A 184 -1.45 -8.25 -2.11
C LEU A 184 -0.92 -8.08 -0.68
N ALA A 185 0.32 -7.64 -0.50
CA ALA A 185 0.93 -7.44 0.81
C ALA A 185 0.17 -6.40 1.64
N ASP A 186 -0.26 -5.30 1.01
CA ASP A 186 -1.12 -4.30 1.64
C ASP A 186 -2.45 -4.91 2.07
N CYS A 187 -3.12 -5.61 1.16
CA CYS A 187 -4.41 -6.25 1.43
C CYS A 187 -4.33 -7.25 2.59
N ILE A 188 -3.33 -8.14 2.60
CA ILE A 188 -3.11 -9.09 3.69
C ILE A 188 -2.76 -8.39 5.00
N ASN A 189 -1.93 -7.33 4.95
CA ASN A 189 -1.63 -6.54 6.14
C ASN A 189 -2.88 -5.93 6.76
N PHE A 190 -3.79 -5.37 5.95
CA PHE A 190 -5.05 -4.84 6.42
C PHE A 190 -5.95 -5.92 7.04
N PHE A 191 -6.05 -7.12 6.45
CA PHE A 191 -6.80 -8.21 7.07
C PHE A 191 -6.24 -8.58 8.45
N ILE A 192 -4.92 -8.62 8.59
CA ILE A 192 -4.30 -8.90 9.90
C ILE A 192 -4.63 -7.75 10.88
N LEU A 193 -4.50 -6.49 10.46
CA LEU A 193 -4.82 -5.35 11.32
C LEU A 193 -6.28 -5.37 11.80
N GLU A 194 -7.24 -5.61 10.91
CA GLU A 194 -8.66 -5.76 11.26
C GLU A 194 -8.87 -6.93 12.22
N ARG A 195 -8.30 -8.09 11.90
CA ARG A 195 -8.44 -9.32 12.68
C ARG A 195 -7.97 -9.16 14.13
N PHE A 196 -6.91 -8.39 14.35
CA PHE A 196 -6.32 -8.15 15.67
C PHE A 196 -6.71 -6.79 16.29
N ASN A 197 -7.66 -6.05 15.69
CA ASN A 197 -8.12 -4.73 16.14
C ASN A 197 -6.99 -3.68 16.31
N LEU A 198 -6.13 -3.57 15.29
CA LEU A 198 -4.96 -2.67 15.28
C LEU A 198 -5.10 -1.51 14.27
N LEU A 199 -6.33 -1.07 14.00
CA LEU A 199 -6.63 -0.11 12.94
C LEU A 199 -6.21 1.34 13.25
N ASP A 200 -5.67 1.60 14.43
CA ASP A 200 -5.23 2.94 14.81
C ASP A 200 -3.96 3.35 14.07
N ASN A 201 -4.09 4.39 13.25
CA ASN A 201 -2.98 5.10 12.60
C ASN A 201 -3.14 6.61 12.82
N GLU A 202 -2.24 7.21 13.59
CA GLU A 202 -2.31 8.64 13.92
C GLU A 202 -2.04 9.54 12.71
N LEU A 203 -1.13 9.16 11.81
CA LEU A 203 -0.89 9.92 10.58
C LEU A 203 -2.14 9.95 9.69
N GLU A 204 -2.80 8.80 9.53
CA GLU A 204 -4.05 8.70 8.76
C GLU A 204 -5.16 9.54 9.37
N LYS A 205 -5.30 9.56 10.70
CA LYS A 205 -6.24 10.43 11.41
C LYS A 205 -5.96 11.92 11.13
N VAL A 206 -4.69 12.33 11.21
CA VAL A 206 -4.27 13.71 10.94
C VAL A 206 -4.60 14.10 9.49
N ILE A 207 -4.25 13.25 8.52
CA ILE A 207 -4.53 13.52 7.09
C ILE A 207 -6.04 13.61 6.83
N LYS A 208 -6.84 12.68 7.37
CA LYS A 208 -8.30 12.75 7.25
C LYS A 208 -8.88 14.01 7.88
N GLY A 209 -8.32 14.46 9.00
CA GLY A 209 -8.65 15.74 9.63
C GLY A 209 -8.42 16.91 8.66
N ILE A 210 -7.22 17.01 8.10
CA ILE A 210 -6.85 18.05 7.13
C ILE A 210 -7.80 18.05 5.93
N LEU A 211 -8.00 16.89 5.29
CA LEU A 211 -8.89 16.77 4.13
C LEU A 211 -10.35 17.16 4.46
N SER A 212 -10.82 16.83 5.66
CA SER A 212 -12.17 17.20 6.10
C SER A 212 -12.30 18.72 6.29
N GLU A 213 -11.29 19.36 6.86
CA GLU A 213 -11.25 20.81 7.05
C GLU A 213 -11.14 21.55 5.72
N GLU A 214 -10.28 21.09 4.80
CA GLU A 214 -10.16 21.62 3.44
C GLU A 214 -11.48 21.51 2.67
N ASN A 215 -12.19 20.40 2.80
CA ASN A 215 -13.51 20.23 2.18
C ASN A 215 -14.54 21.22 2.80
N ILE A 216 -14.54 21.39 4.13
CA ILE A 216 -15.40 22.38 4.79
C ILE A 216 -15.05 23.81 4.35
N LEU A 217 -13.77 24.14 4.25
CA LEU A 217 -13.29 25.46 3.84
C LEU A 217 -13.60 25.76 2.37
N SER A 218 -13.44 24.79 1.47
CA SER A 218 -13.79 24.94 0.05
C SER A 218 -15.31 25.07 -0.18
N GLN A 219 -16.13 24.52 0.71
CA GLN A 219 -17.59 24.71 0.68
C GLN A 219 -18.01 26.06 1.29
N LYS A 220 -17.33 26.53 2.36
CA LYS A 220 -17.66 27.79 3.06
C LYS A 220 -17.09 29.02 2.37
N ASN A 221 -15.88 28.93 1.82
CA ASN A 221 -15.22 30.01 1.13
C ASN A 221 -15.22 29.71 -0.37
N LYS A 222 -15.81 30.59 -1.18
CA LYS A 222 -15.71 30.57 -2.65
C LYS A 222 -14.27 30.93 -3.10
N PHE A 223 -13.26 30.16 -2.70
CA PHE A 223 -11.92 30.28 -3.29
C PHE A 223 -11.94 29.55 -4.64
N VAL A 224 -12.23 30.31 -5.68
CA VAL A 224 -12.22 29.85 -7.09
C VAL A 224 -10.84 29.30 -7.48
N GLU A 225 -9.78 29.82 -6.87
CA GLU A 225 -8.38 29.47 -7.16
C GLU A 225 -7.99 28.03 -6.78
N PHE A 226 -8.69 27.39 -5.83
CA PHE A 226 -8.47 25.98 -5.50
C PHE A 226 -9.28 25.01 -6.37
N LYS A 227 -10.39 25.47 -6.97
CA LYS A 227 -11.19 24.63 -7.87
C LYS A 227 -10.49 24.33 -9.19
N GLU A 228 -9.72 25.30 -9.72
CA GLU A 228 -9.00 25.13 -10.99
C GLU A 228 -7.89 24.08 -10.89
N ARG A 229 -7.18 24.00 -9.75
CA ARG A 229 -6.13 23.00 -9.53
C ARG A 229 -6.63 21.57 -9.29
N ILE A 230 -7.89 21.40 -8.87
CA ILE A 230 -8.50 20.08 -8.65
C ILE A 230 -9.13 19.53 -9.93
N LEU A 231 -9.51 20.38 -10.89
CA LEU A 231 -10.18 19.99 -12.13
C LEU A 231 -9.23 19.78 -13.33
N GLU A 232 -7.95 20.14 -13.19
CA GLU A 232 -6.90 19.87 -14.20
C GLU A 232 -6.12 18.55 -13.95
N GLN A 233 -6.59 17.70 -13.03
CA GLN A 233 -6.12 16.32 -12.82
C GLN A 233 -7.21 15.31 -13.18
#